data_AF-A0AAW2IMB0-F1
#
_entry.id   AF-A0AAW2IMB0-F1
#
_cell.length_a   1.000
_cell.length_b   1.000
_cell.length_c   1.000
_cell.angle_alpha   90.00
_cell.angle_beta   90.00
_cell.angle_gamma   90.00
#
_symmetry.space_group_name_H-M   'P 1'
#
loop_
_entity.id
_entity.type
_entity.pdbx_description
1 polymer ?
#
loop_
_entity_poly.entity_id
_entity_poly.type
_entity_poly.pdbx_seq_one_letter_code
_entity_poly.pdbx_strand_id
1 'polypeptide(L)'
;MGRSFSFILFFLISHIFILLPTNALHPLDPLTPSELNQVQTLVKITPKCEFYVGLDEPDKPEVLSWLSRNRPTNFFHHRAVLAIVCTNSQTHEIDLSNNSILLDKVYDGDGYPMLNNEEQKAAGELPLTYPPFITSIAKRGLNLSEVICEVFTLGWYGEQNTKRVVGVMCYYIDGTVNFYMRPIEGVMATVDLDKMKIVQYHDRLMIPVPKGEDTDYRESVQNPPFDTRIKSMTMLQPDGPSFTIDGNNVRWANWDFHLALDMRVGAIISLASIYDHDMRKYRRLMYRGYISEMFVPYQDLSEEWYFRTFLDAGEFGVGICAVPLQPHTDCPPNAVFLDGYYTTRDGTPAKRPMFSAYLNAMPEI
;
A
#
# COMPACT_ATOMS: atom_id res chain seq x y z
N MET A 1 60.90 31.52 -42.06
CA MET A 1 61.15 30.07 -41.97
C MET A 1 61.54 29.76 -40.51
N GLY A 2 60.67 29.43 -39.56
CA GLY A 2 59.31 28.89 -39.60
C GLY A 2 59.29 27.38 -39.37
N ARG A 3 59.56 26.90 -38.14
CA ARG A 3 59.19 25.55 -37.68
C ARG A 3 58.78 25.57 -36.21
N SER A 4 57.47 25.45 -36.01
CA SER A 4 56.79 25.18 -34.74
C SER A 4 56.74 23.66 -34.54
N PHE A 5 57.14 23.15 -33.37
CA PHE A 5 56.97 21.75 -33.00
C PHE A 5 55.60 21.59 -32.33
N SER A 6 54.69 20.88 -33.00
CA SER A 6 53.39 20.50 -32.46
C SER A 6 53.51 19.12 -31.80
N PHE A 7 53.32 19.05 -30.48
CA PHE A 7 53.18 17.80 -29.75
C PHE A 7 51.72 17.33 -29.87
N ILE A 8 51.50 16.21 -30.55
CA ILE A 8 50.20 15.54 -30.62
C ILE A 8 50.10 14.60 -29.41
N LEU A 9 49.21 14.92 -28.47
CA LEU A 9 48.86 14.08 -27.34
C LEU A 9 47.77 13.09 -27.78
N PHE A 10 48.10 11.82 -27.95
CA PHE A 10 47.12 10.75 -28.18
C PHE A 10 46.43 10.40 -26.85
N PHE A 11 45.15 10.75 -26.71
CA PHE A 11 44.29 10.24 -25.65
C PHE A 11 43.79 8.84 -26.03
N LEU A 12 44.34 7.79 -25.40
CA LEU A 12 43.73 6.46 -25.38
C LEU A 12 42.52 6.52 -24.43
N ILE A 13 41.31 6.52 -24.99
CA ILE A 13 40.08 6.34 -24.21
C ILE A 13 39.94 4.84 -23.91
N SER A 14 40.51 4.38 -22.79
CA SER A 14 40.20 3.05 -22.26
C SER A 14 38.73 3.05 -21.84
N HIS A 15 37.88 2.37 -22.60
CA HIS A 15 36.52 2.04 -22.18
C HIS A 15 36.63 0.98 -21.07
N ILE A 16 36.88 1.41 -19.85
CA ILE A 16 36.62 0.61 -18.66
C ILE A 16 35.10 0.54 -18.58
N PHE A 17 34.52 -0.56 -19.08
CA PHE A 17 33.20 -0.96 -18.63
C PHE A 17 33.30 -1.18 -17.12
N ILE A 18 32.86 -0.18 -16.36
CA ILE A 18 32.49 -0.39 -14.97
C ILE A 18 31.30 -1.34 -15.05
N LEU A 19 31.57 -2.64 -14.91
CA LEU A 19 30.58 -3.61 -14.50
C LEU A 19 30.09 -3.11 -13.15
N LEU A 20 29.00 -2.33 -13.15
CA LEU A 20 28.20 -2.13 -11.95
C LEU A 20 27.92 -3.54 -11.44
N PRO A 21 28.30 -3.89 -10.19
CA PRO A 21 27.89 -5.15 -9.64
C PRO A 21 26.36 -5.14 -9.70
N THR A 22 25.79 -6.02 -10.51
CA THR A 22 24.38 -6.38 -10.37
C THR A 22 24.30 -7.02 -9.00
N ASN A 23 23.99 -6.23 -7.97
CA ASN A 23 23.61 -6.77 -6.68
C ASN A 23 22.47 -7.74 -6.99
N ALA A 24 22.74 -9.04 -6.88
CA ALA A 24 21.75 -10.04 -7.16
C ALA A 24 20.59 -9.83 -6.20
N LEU A 25 19.39 -9.68 -6.75
CA LEU A 25 18.15 -9.52 -5.98
C LEU A 25 18.02 -10.69 -5.00
N HIS A 26 17.67 -10.37 -3.77
CA HIS A 26 17.35 -11.40 -2.80
C HIS A 26 16.01 -12.05 -3.22
N PRO A 27 15.83 -13.38 -3.08
CA PRO A 27 14.66 -14.07 -3.64
C PRO A 27 13.32 -13.56 -3.09
N LEU A 28 13.33 -13.02 -1.87
CA LEU A 28 12.17 -12.46 -1.17
C LEU A 28 12.01 -10.94 -1.34
N ASP A 29 12.85 -10.28 -2.14
CA ASP A 29 12.71 -8.83 -2.36
C ASP A 29 11.30 -8.47 -2.88
N PRO A 30 10.79 -7.26 -2.64
CA PRO A 30 9.60 -6.80 -3.35
C PRO A 30 9.84 -6.79 -4.87
N LEU A 31 8.76 -6.80 -5.66
CA LEU A 31 8.87 -6.69 -7.11
C LEU A 31 9.45 -5.33 -7.49
N THR A 32 10.43 -5.34 -8.40
CA THR A 32 11.07 -4.14 -8.91
C THR A 32 10.15 -3.44 -9.93
N PRO A 33 10.36 -2.14 -10.19
CA PRO A 33 9.62 -1.44 -11.25
C PRO A 33 9.74 -2.11 -12.63
N SER A 34 10.87 -2.76 -12.92
CA SER A 34 11.06 -3.49 -14.18
C SER A 34 10.18 -4.74 -14.25
N GLU A 35 10.08 -5.51 -13.16
CA GLU A 35 9.22 -6.69 -13.10
C GLU A 35 7.74 -6.29 -13.16
N LEU A 36 7.35 -5.24 -12.45
CA LEU A 36 5.97 -4.72 -12.50
C LEU A 36 5.57 -4.27 -13.92
N ASN A 37 6.46 -3.56 -14.63
CA ASN A 37 6.24 -3.18 -16.04
C ASN A 37 6.13 -4.40 -16.98
N GLN A 38 6.91 -5.46 -16.70
CA GLN A 38 6.81 -6.71 -17.49
C GLN A 38 5.44 -7.36 -17.29
N VAL A 39 4.94 -7.41 -16.06
CA VAL A 39 3.61 -7.95 -15.79
C VAL A 39 2.52 -7.14 -16.51
N GLN A 40 2.60 -5.80 -16.43
CA GLN A 40 1.70 -4.91 -17.17
C GLN A 40 1.67 -5.22 -18.67
N THR A 41 2.85 -5.44 -19.26
CA THR A 41 3.02 -5.73 -20.69
C THR A 41 2.43 -7.09 -21.08
N LEU A 42 2.65 -8.13 -20.26
CA LEU A 42 2.24 -9.50 -20.56
C LEU A 42 0.74 -9.72 -20.38
N VAL A 43 0.19 -9.20 -19.28
CA VAL A 43 -1.23 -9.40 -18.92
C VAL A 43 -2.17 -8.55 -19.78
N LYS A 44 -1.63 -7.56 -20.53
CA LYS A 44 -2.41 -6.61 -21.37
C LYS A 44 -3.56 -5.99 -20.57
N ILE A 45 -3.22 -5.46 -19.40
CA ILE A 45 -4.16 -4.90 -18.44
C ILE A 45 -5.00 -3.82 -19.12
N THR A 46 -6.31 -3.98 -19.11
CA THR A 46 -7.21 -2.93 -19.58
C THR A 46 -7.58 -2.02 -18.42
N PRO A 47 -7.87 -0.72 -18.66
CA PRO A 47 -8.25 0.22 -17.59
C PRO A 47 -9.53 -0.17 -16.82
N LYS A 48 -10.21 -1.25 -17.19
CA LYS A 48 -11.49 -1.66 -16.61
C LYS A 48 -11.34 -2.66 -15.45
N CYS A 49 -10.11 -3.06 -15.10
CA CYS A 49 -9.88 -4.28 -14.33
C CYS A 49 -8.87 -4.05 -13.20
N GLU A 50 -9.19 -4.54 -12.01
CA GLU A 50 -8.29 -4.53 -10.84
C GLU A 50 -7.03 -5.36 -11.06
N PHE A 51 -6.04 -5.15 -10.19
CA PHE A 51 -4.77 -5.83 -10.24
C PHE A 51 -4.13 -5.83 -8.85
N TYR A 52 -4.23 -6.95 -8.13
CA TYR A 52 -3.19 -7.26 -7.14
C TYR A 52 -2.00 -7.80 -7.90
N VAL A 53 -0.79 -7.33 -7.59
CA VAL A 53 0.43 -8.03 -7.93
C VAL A 53 1.40 -8.05 -6.78
N GLY A 54 1.84 -9.26 -6.50
CA GLY A 54 2.87 -9.54 -5.51
C GLY A 54 3.77 -10.66 -6.00
N LEU A 55 4.88 -10.80 -5.28
CA LEU A 55 5.79 -11.93 -5.45
C LEU A 55 5.01 -13.21 -5.13
N ASP A 56 5.00 -14.17 -6.07
CA ASP A 56 4.65 -15.54 -5.73
C ASP A 56 5.88 -16.16 -5.04
N GLU A 57 5.74 -16.38 -3.73
CA GLU A 57 6.88 -16.64 -2.87
C GLU A 57 7.56 -17.97 -3.22
N PRO A 58 8.90 -17.99 -3.42
CA PRO A 58 9.61 -19.23 -3.67
C PRO A 58 9.44 -20.23 -2.53
N ASP A 59 9.47 -21.51 -2.89
CA ASP A 59 9.37 -22.62 -1.95
C ASP A 59 10.43 -22.48 -0.84
N LYS A 60 10.00 -22.64 0.41
CA LYS A 60 10.88 -22.47 1.57
C LYS A 60 12.19 -23.27 1.45
N PRO A 61 12.20 -24.57 1.07
CA PRO A 61 13.45 -25.31 0.87
C PRO A 61 14.40 -24.67 -0.15
N GLU A 62 13.90 -24.05 -1.21
CA GLU A 62 14.70 -23.38 -2.23
C GLU A 62 15.39 -22.14 -1.67
N VAL A 63 14.64 -21.30 -0.95
CA VAL A 63 15.19 -20.13 -0.24
C VAL A 63 16.27 -20.55 0.75
N LEU A 64 16.02 -21.61 1.52
CA LEU A 64 17.01 -22.11 2.48
C LEU A 64 18.26 -22.67 1.80
N SER A 65 18.09 -23.34 0.66
CA SER A 65 19.20 -23.85 -0.14
C SER A 65 20.03 -22.71 -0.74
N TRP A 66 19.37 -21.64 -1.22
CA TRP A 66 20.02 -20.43 -1.72
C TRP A 66 20.88 -19.75 -0.64
N LEU A 67 20.35 -19.61 0.57
CA LEU A 67 21.08 -19.05 1.71
C LEU A 67 22.35 -19.87 2.04
N SER A 68 22.26 -21.20 1.98
CA SER A 68 23.39 -22.10 2.32
C SER A 68 24.53 -22.06 1.30
N ARG A 69 24.27 -21.65 0.06
CA ARG A 69 25.24 -21.64 -1.05
C ARG A 69 25.99 -20.31 -1.21
N ASN A 70 26.05 -19.50 -0.15
CA ASN A 70 26.62 -18.14 -0.16
C ASN A 70 25.96 -17.21 -1.19
N ARG A 71 24.62 -17.22 -1.28
CA ARG A 71 23.83 -16.28 -2.10
C ARG A 71 24.25 -16.25 -3.58
N PRO A 72 24.23 -17.38 -4.30
CA PRO A 72 24.65 -17.42 -5.70
C PRO A 72 23.78 -16.48 -6.55
N THR A 73 24.43 -15.67 -7.39
CA THR A 73 23.81 -14.60 -8.19
C THR A 73 22.84 -15.10 -9.28
N ASN A 74 22.91 -16.39 -9.60
CA ASN A 74 22.23 -16.99 -10.75
C ASN A 74 21.04 -17.88 -10.38
N PHE A 75 20.65 -17.93 -9.10
CA PHE A 75 19.69 -18.94 -8.65
C PHE A 75 18.24 -18.61 -9.00
N PHE A 76 17.89 -17.33 -8.99
CA PHE A 76 16.56 -16.84 -9.32
C PHE A 76 16.70 -15.80 -10.42
N HIS A 77 16.97 -16.24 -11.65
CA HIS A 77 17.03 -15.31 -12.79
C HIS A 77 15.69 -14.64 -13.06
N HIS A 78 14.57 -15.27 -12.66
CA HIS A 78 13.22 -14.74 -12.76
C HIS A 78 12.38 -15.23 -11.57
N ARG A 79 11.55 -14.34 -11.03
CA ARG A 79 10.70 -14.61 -9.87
C ARG A 79 9.26 -14.83 -10.33
N ALA A 80 8.57 -15.74 -9.65
CA ALA A 80 7.16 -15.98 -9.93
C ALA A 80 6.34 -14.77 -9.43
N VAL A 81 5.29 -14.41 -10.18
CA VAL A 81 4.40 -13.31 -9.84
C VAL A 81 2.97 -13.80 -9.92
N LEU A 82 2.19 -13.50 -8.88
CA LEU A 82 0.75 -13.71 -8.87
C LEU A 82 0.05 -12.39 -9.19
N ALA A 83 -0.74 -12.38 -10.26
CA ALA A 83 -1.62 -11.28 -10.62
C ALA A 83 -3.10 -11.68 -10.48
N ILE A 84 -3.92 -10.83 -9.86
CA ILE A 84 -5.38 -11.03 -9.76
C ILE A 84 -6.08 -9.95 -10.57
N VAL A 85 -6.76 -10.33 -11.67
CA VAL A 85 -7.30 -9.37 -12.67
C VAL A 85 -8.79 -9.54 -12.93
N CYS A 86 -9.56 -8.44 -12.90
CA CYS A 86 -11.00 -8.47 -13.15
C CYS A 86 -11.43 -8.08 -14.58
N THR A 87 -11.30 -8.96 -15.58
CA THR A 87 -11.74 -8.71 -16.98
C THR A 87 -13.15 -9.16 -17.27
N ASN A 88 -13.98 -8.30 -17.89
CA ASN A 88 -15.37 -8.61 -18.27
C ASN A 88 -16.23 -9.16 -17.10
N SER A 89 -16.04 -8.62 -15.90
CA SER A 89 -16.67 -9.10 -14.65
C SER A 89 -16.30 -10.55 -14.28
N GLN A 90 -15.12 -11.00 -14.70
CA GLN A 90 -14.50 -12.26 -14.25
C GLN A 90 -13.15 -11.97 -13.62
N THR A 91 -12.85 -12.65 -12.52
CA THR A 91 -11.56 -12.59 -11.85
C THR A 91 -10.63 -13.66 -12.40
N HIS A 92 -9.40 -13.30 -12.72
CA HIS A 92 -8.35 -14.17 -13.24
C HIS A 92 -7.19 -14.24 -12.24
N GLU A 93 -6.73 -15.43 -11.92
CA GLU A 93 -5.48 -15.72 -11.21
C GLU A 93 -4.42 -16.06 -12.26
N ILE A 94 -3.38 -15.21 -12.37
CA ILE A 94 -2.36 -15.32 -13.40
C ILE A 94 -0.99 -15.50 -12.75
N ASP A 95 -0.34 -16.62 -13.07
CA ASP A 95 1.02 -16.90 -12.65
C ASP A 95 1.99 -16.54 -13.79
N LEU A 96 2.97 -15.69 -13.50
CA LEU A 96 3.98 -15.28 -14.46
C LEU A 96 5.37 -15.74 -14.04
N SER A 97 6.14 -16.23 -15.00
CA SER A 97 7.58 -16.51 -14.83
C SER A 97 8.29 -16.46 -16.17
N ASN A 98 9.59 -16.14 -16.18
CA ASN A 98 10.44 -16.14 -17.39
C ASN A 98 9.84 -15.36 -18.58
N ASN A 99 9.26 -14.17 -18.34
CA ASN A 99 8.58 -13.36 -19.36
C ASN A 99 7.42 -14.08 -20.07
N SER A 100 6.75 -15.01 -19.39
CA SER A 100 5.64 -15.78 -19.93
C SER A 100 4.55 -15.97 -18.87
N ILE A 101 3.31 -16.09 -19.34
CA ILE A 101 2.19 -16.53 -18.50
C ILE A 101 2.26 -18.06 -18.42
N LEU A 102 2.42 -18.58 -17.20
CA LEU A 102 2.45 -20.01 -16.92
C LEU A 102 1.03 -20.57 -16.76
N LEU A 103 0.18 -19.81 -16.07
CA LEU A 103 -1.20 -20.16 -15.79
C LEU A 103 -2.06 -18.90 -15.89
N ASP A 104 -3.25 -19.05 -16.47
CA ASP A 104 -4.33 -18.06 -16.45
C ASP A 104 -5.61 -18.84 -16.13
N LYS A 105 -6.11 -18.67 -14.90
CA LYS A 105 -7.27 -19.38 -14.39
C LYS A 105 -8.36 -18.40 -14.01
N VAL A 106 -9.57 -18.62 -14.51
CA VAL A 106 -10.75 -17.90 -14.04
C VAL A 106 -11.11 -18.39 -12.65
N TYR A 107 -11.21 -17.46 -11.69
CA TYR A 107 -11.70 -17.71 -10.34
C TYR A 107 -13.23 -17.86 -10.37
N ASP A 108 -13.72 -19.00 -9.89
CA ASP A 108 -15.13 -19.38 -9.85
C ASP A 108 -15.67 -19.57 -8.42
N GLY A 109 -14.89 -19.18 -7.40
CA GLY A 109 -15.26 -19.24 -5.99
C GLY A 109 -16.03 -17.99 -5.50
N ASP A 110 -16.22 -17.92 -4.19
CA ASP A 110 -16.89 -16.81 -3.52
C ASP A 110 -15.95 -15.62 -3.28
N GLY A 111 -16.51 -14.41 -3.21
CA GLY A 111 -15.76 -13.18 -2.90
C GLY A 111 -15.14 -12.50 -4.13
N TYR A 112 -14.55 -11.34 -3.87
CA TYR A 112 -13.98 -10.45 -4.90
C TYR A 112 -12.60 -9.93 -4.46
N PRO A 113 -11.78 -9.43 -5.39
CA PRO A 113 -10.50 -8.81 -5.06
C PRO A 113 -10.64 -7.49 -4.28
N MET A 114 -9.51 -7.01 -3.77
CA MET A 114 -9.39 -5.70 -3.11
C MET A 114 -9.96 -4.57 -3.98
N LEU A 115 -10.55 -3.58 -3.32
CA LEU A 115 -10.97 -2.33 -3.92
C LEU A 115 -9.73 -1.47 -4.26
N ASN A 116 -9.76 -0.79 -5.41
CA ASN A 116 -8.77 0.23 -5.76
C ASN A 116 -9.27 1.65 -5.49
N ASN A 117 -8.36 2.62 -5.41
CA ASN A 117 -8.70 4.00 -5.08
C ASN A 117 -9.54 4.67 -6.18
N GLU A 118 -9.29 4.36 -7.45
CA GLU A 118 -9.98 4.99 -8.57
C GLU A 118 -11.44 4.54 -8.70
N GLU A 119 -11.74 3.27 -8.46
CA GLU A 119 -13.12 2.77 -8.45
C GLU A 119 -13.88 3.25 -7.22
N GLN A 120 -13.22 3.32 -6.06
CA GLN A 120 -13.82 3.89 -4.85
C GLN A 120 -14.19 5.35 -5.09
N LYS A 121 -13.27 6.14 -5.66
CA LYS A 121 -13.55 7.52 -6.06
C LYS A 121 -14.71 7.61 -7.05
N ALA A 122 -14.67 6.80 -8.13
CA ALA A 122 -15.73 6.83 -9.14
C ALA A 122 -17.10 6.47 -8.56
N ALA A 123 -17.18 5.45 -7.69
CA ALA A 123 -18.40 5.06 -7.01
C ALA A 123 -18.89 6.13 -6.02
N GLY A 124 -17.97 6.73 -5.26
CA GLY A 124 -18.25 7.83 -4.33
C GLY A 124 -18.75 9.10 -5.00
N GLU A 125 -18.38 9.36 -6.25
CA GLU A 125 -18.85 10.53 -7.01
C GLU A 125 -20.27 10.34 -7.60
N LEU A 126 -20.77 9.11 -7.74
CA LEU A 126 -22.08 8.84 -8.35
C LEU A 126 -23.25 9.56 -7.66
N PRO A 127 -23.38 9.58 -6.31
CA PRO A 127 -24.47 10.29 -5.63
C PRO A 127 -24.52 11.78 -5.98
N LEU A 128 -23.38 12.43 -6.21
CA LEU A 128 -23.30 13.87 -6.48
C LEU A 128 -24.00 14.28 -7.78
N THR A 129 -24.25 13.33 -8.68
CA THR A 129 -25.02 13.54 -9.92
C THR A 129 -26.37 12.83 -9.94
N TYR A 130 -26.72 12.12 -8.86
CA TYR A 130 -27.92 11.29 -8.77
C TYR A 130 -29.13 12.12 -8.31
N PRO A 131 -30.18 12.31 -9.14
CA PRO A 131 -31.27 13.24 -8.83
C PRO A 131 -31.99 12.97 -7.49
N PRO A 132 -32.26 11.71 -7.09
CA PRO A 132 -32.80 11.43 -5.76
C PRO A 132 -31.89 11.94 -4.62
N PHE A 133 -30.58 11.73 -4.71
CA PHE A 133 -29.63 12.19 -3.70
C PHE A 133 -29.55 13.72 -3.64
N ILE A 134 -29.48 14.38 -4.79
CA ILE A 134 -29.49 15.85 -4.87
C ILE A 134 -30.74 16.42 -4.18
N THR A 135 -31.89 15.78 -4.38
CA THR A 135 -33.16 16.15 -3.72
C THR A 135 -33.05 15.97 -2.20
N SER A 136 -32.45 14.87 -1.74
CA SER A 136 -32.24 14.57 -0.31
C SER A 136 -31.29 15.55 0.39
N ILE A 137 -30.25 16.01 -0.30
CA ILE A 137 -29.33 17.04 0.19
C ILE A 137 -30.04 18.40 0.26
N ALA A 138 -30.77 18.79 -0.78
CA ALA A 138 -31.54 20.04 -0.79
C ALA A 138 -32.62 20.06 0.32
N LYS A 139 -33.30 18.93 0.56
CA LYS A 139 -34.29 18.77 1.64
C LYS A 139 -33.68 18.98 3.03
N ARG A 140 -32.38 18.72 3.20
CA ARG A 140 -31.62 18.96 4.44
C ARG A 140 -31.06 20.39 4.54
N GLY A 141 -31.27 21.21 3.51
CA GLY A 141 -30.72 22.58 3.45
C GLY A 141 -29.20 22.62 3.31
N LEU A 142 -28.58 21.53 2.83
CA LEU A 142 -27.13 21.42 2.67
C LEU A 142 -26.70 21.84 1.26
N ASN A 143 -25.50 22.38 1.13
CA ASN A 143 -24.92 22.71 -0.17
C ASN A 143 -24.23 21.48 -0.77
N LEU A 144 -24.65 21.05 -1.97
CA LEU A 144 -24.09 19.87 -2.63
C LEU A 144 -22.57 19.99 -2.90
N SER A 145 -22.03 21.20 -3.10
CA SER A 145 -20.58 21.38 -3.32
C SER A 145 -19.71 21.11 -2.10
N GLU A 146 -20.33 21.06 -0.91
CA GLU A 146 -19.68 20.79 0.38
C GLU A 146 -19.89 19.32 0.82
N VAL A 147 -20.40 18.48 -0.08
CA VAL A 147 -20.65 17.05 0.17
C VAL A 147 -19.52 16.23 -0.44
N ILE A 148 -18.92 15.36 0.37
CA ILE A 148 -17.99 14.31 -0.05
C ILE A 148 -18.60 12.96 0.30
N CYS A 149 -18.31 11.92 -0.48
CA CYS A 149 -18.81 10.58 -0.20
C CYS A 149 -17.67 9.56 -0.21
N GLU A 150 -17.76 8.61 0.71
CA GLU A 150 -16.81 7.52 0.89
C GLU A 150 -17.50 6.19 0.61
N VAL A 151 -16.69 5.18 0.29
CA VAL A 151 -17.12 3.84 -0.08
C VAL A 151 -16.90 2.87 1.07
N PHE A 152 -17.86 1.99 1.28
CA PHE A 152 -17.89 1.02 2.37
C PHE A 152 -18.21 -0.37 1.81
N THR A 153 -17.42 -1.35 2.19
CA THR A 153 -17.70 -2.77 1.87
C THR A 153 -18.94 -3.23 2.61
N LEU A 154 -19.75 -4.06 1.95
CA LEU A 154 -21.05 -4.52 2.49
C LEU A 154 -21.00 -5.93 3.09
N GLY A 155 -19.88 -6.64 2.96
CA GLY A 155 -19.78 -8.02 3.40
C GLY A 155 -20.80 -8.95 2.72
N TRP A 156 -21.22 -9.99 3.44
CA TRP A 156 -22.22 -10.98 3.00
C TRP A 156 -23.13 -11.36 4.17
N TYR A 157 -24.44 -11.38 3.92
CA TYR A 157 -25.48 -11.56 4.94
C TYR A 157 -26.48 -12.68 4.57
N GLY A 158 -26.05 -13.66 3.78
CA GLY A 158 -26.85 -14.83 3.42
C GLY A 158 -27.53 -14.76 2.05
N GLU A 159 -27.16 -13.78 1.22
CA GLU A 159 -27.70 -13.64 -0.13
C GLU A 159 -27.29 -14.82 -1.02
N GLN A 160 -28.22 -15.29 -1.87
CA GLN A 160 -27.98 -16.40 -2.80
C GLN A 160 -27.12 -16.03 -4.00
N ASN A 161 -27.23 -14.78 -4.47
CA ASN A 161 -26.48 -14.28 -5.60
C ASN A 161 -25.66 -13.08 -5.13
N THR A 162 -24.34 -13.26 -5.08
CA THR A 162 -23.41 -12.18 -4.75
C THR A 162 -23.18 -11.29 -5.97
N LYS A 163 -22.93 -10.01 -5.71
CA LYS A 163 -22.49 -9.03 -6.70
C LYS A 163 -21.36 -8.22 -6.07
N ARG A 164 -20.49 -7.66 -6.91
CA ARG A 164 -19.45 -6.74 -6.46
C ARG A 164 -20.08 -5.37 -6.19
N VAL A 165 -20.66 -5.21 -5.01
CA VAL A 165 -21.39 -4.01 -4.58
C VAL A 165 -20.76 -3.37 -3.35
N VAL A 166 -20.90 -2.05 -3.26
CA VAL A 166 -20.45 -1.25 -2.12
C VAL A 166 -21.53 -0.29 -1.66
N GLY A 167 -21.50 0.05 -0.38
CA GLY A 167 -22.25 1.15 0.20
C GLY A 167 -21.53 2.47 -0.05
N VAL A 168 -22.29 3.52 -0.34
CA VAL A 168 -21.78 4.89 -0.47
C VAL A 168 -22.52 5.77 0.53
N MET A 169 -21.74 6.39 1.41
CA MET A 169 -22.22 7.27 2.47
C MET A 169 -21.48 8.59 2.39
N CYS A 170 -22.18 9.67 2.70
CA CYS A 170 -21.69 11.02 2.45
C CYS A 170 -21.54 11.83 3.74
N TYR A 171 -20.64 12.79 3.69
CA TYR A 171 -20.21 13.64 4.78
C TYR A 171 -20.24 15.10 4.31
N TYR A 172 -20.30 16.01 5.27
CA TYR A 172 -20.35 17.44 5.00
C TYR A 172 -19.08 18.14 5.49
N ILE A 173 -18.40 18.87 4.61
CA ILE A 173 -17.06 19.43 4.92
C ILE A 173 -17.11 20.86 5.47
N ASP A 174 -18.22 21.59 5.30
CA ASP A 174 -18.34 23.02 5.61
C ASP A 174 -17.72 23.44 6.96
N GLY A 175 -16.57 24.12 6.90
CA GLY A 175 -15.85 24.61 8.09
C GLY A 175 -14.81 23.66 8.70
N THR A 176 -14.59 22.44 8.18
CA THR A 176 -13.57 21.51 8.70
C THR A 176 -13.10 20.48 7.67
N VAL A 177 -11.82 20.10 7.70
CA VAL A 177 -11.35 18.92 6.92
C VAL A 177 -11.70 17.59 7.58
N ASN A 178 -12.14 17.58 8.84
CA ASN A 178 -12.50 16.37 9.58
C ASN A 178 -13.94 15.95 9.28
N PHE A 179 -14.21 15.64 8.01
CA PHE A 179 -15.56 15.34 7.53
C PHE A 179 -16.16 14.08 8.17
N TYR A 180 -15.34 13.14 8.68
CA TYR A 180 -15.82 11.97 9.43
C TYR A 180 -16.62 12.34 10.69
N MET A 181 -16.41 13.53 11.27
CA MET A 181 -17.22 14.04 12.39
C MET A 181 -18.57 14.62 11.95
N ARG A 182 -18.83 14.66 10.63
CA ARG A 182 -20.02 15.30 10.05
C ARG A 182 -20.73 14.40 9.03
N PRO A 183 -21.14 13.18 9.43
CA PRO A 183 -21.86 12.28 8.55
C PRO A 183 -23.25 12.83 8.18
N ILE A 184 -23.66 12.59 6.94
CA ILE A 184 -25.03 12.80 6.46
C ILE A 184 -25.78 11.49 6.68
N GLU A 185 -26.19 11.27 7.93
CA GLU A 185 -26.81 10.01 8.37
C GLU A 185 -28.22 9.81 7.79
N GLY A 186 -28.62 8.54 7.73
CA GLY A 186 -29.94 8.12 7.23
C GLY A 186 -30.10 8.16 5.71
N VAL A 187 -29.01 8.43 4.97
CA VAL A 187 -28.95 8.41 3.52
C VAL A 187 -27.82 7.50 3.05
N MET A 188 -28.15 6.54 2.18
CA MET A 188 -27.18 5.60 1.64
C MET A 188 -27.53 5.21 0.20
N ALA A 189 -26.51 5.10 -0.64
CA ALA A 189 -26.63 4.49 -1.96
C ALA A 189 -25.85 3.16 -1.97
N THR A 190 -26.33 2.20 -2.75
CA THR A 190 -25.58 0.97 -3.07
C THR A 190 -25.15 1.05 -4.53
N VAL A 191 -23.87 0.83 -4.78
CA VAL A 191 -23.27 0.90 -6.12
C VAL A 191 -22.81 -0.49 -6.55
N ASP A 192 -23.18 -0.88 -7.76
CA ASP A 192 -22.64 -2.04 -8.48
C ASP A 192 -21.35 -1.59 -9.18
N LEU A 193 -20.20 -2.10 -8.74
CA LEU A 193 -18.88 -1.68 -9.21
C LEU A 193 -18.59 -2.16 -10.64
N ASP A 194 -19.08 -3.35 -11.02
CA ASP A 194 -18.96 -3.87 -12.38
C ASP A 194 -19.65 -2.97 -13.41
N LYS A 195 -20.82 -2.45 -13.04
CA LYS A 195 -21.63 -1.57 -13.89
C LYS A 195 -21.39 -0.09 -13.64
N MET A 196 -20.61 0.24 -12.61
CA MET A 196 -20.38 1.58 -12.08
C MET A 196 -21.67 2.41 -12.00
N LYS A 197 -22.68 1.89 -11.29
CA LYS A 197 -23.99 2.55 -11.17
C LYS A 197 -24.65 2.32 -9.82
N ILE A 198 -25.43 3.31 -9.39
CA ILE A 198 -26.32 3.17 -8.22
C ILE A 198 -27.43 2.16 -8.57
N VAL A 199 -27.55 1.12 -7.74
CA VAL A 199 -28.54 0.04 -7.88
C VAL A 199 -29.61 0.08 -6.79
N GLN A 200 -29.32 0.69 -5.64
CA GLN A 200 -30.28 0.94 -4.58
C GLN A 200 -30.00 2.31 -3.95
N TYR A 201 -31.05 2.94 -3.43
CA TYR A 201 -30.96 4.25 -2.77
C TYR A 201 -31.99 4.33 -1.65
N HIS A 202 -31.54 4.72 -0.48
CA HIS A 202 -32.35 4.85 0.72
C HIS A 202 -32.12 6.23 1.35
N ASP A 203 -33.19 7.02 1.49
CA ASP A 203 -33.25 8.20 2.35
C ASP A 203 -34.32 7.93 3.41
N ARG A 204 -33.90 7.36 4.54
CA ARG A 204 -34.79 6.85 5.59
C ARG A 204 -35.01 7.84 6.71
N LEU A 205 -33.93 8.46 7.18
CA LEU A 205 -33.93 9.28 8.38
C LEU A 205 -33.36 10.66 8.10
N MET A 206 -33.99 11.68 8.68
CA MET A 206 -33.48 13.04 8.66
C MET A 206 -32.79 13.33 10.00
N ILE A 207 -31.49 13.09 10.04
CA ILE A 207 -30.66 13.35 11.21
C ILE A 207 -29.91 14.66 10.97
N PRO A 208 -29.90 15.60 11.94
CA PRO A 208 -29.11 16.82 11.83
C PRO A 208 -27.62 16.50 11.67
N VAL A 209 -26.97 17.11 10.68
CA VAL A 209 -25.52 17.00 10.52
C VAL A 209 -24.85 17.70 11.71
N PRO A 210 -23.90 17.06 12.41
CA PRO A 210 -23.12 17.71 13.45
C PRO A 210 -22.45 18.99 12.95
N LYS A 211 -22.17 19.92 13.87
CA LYS A 211 -21.44 21.13 13.51
C LYS A 211 -19.95 20.83 13.29
N GLY A 212 -19.27 21.66 12.49
CA GLY A 212 -17.84 21.53 12.24
C GLY A 212 -16.95 22.37 13.15
N GLU A 213 -17.52 23.13 14.09
CA GLU A 213 -16.71 23.89 15.03
C GLU A 213 -15.94 22.93 15.95
N ASP A 214 -14.68 23.29 16.24
CA ASP A 214 -13.79 22.55 17.11
C ASP A 214 -13.48 21.10 16.67
N THR A 215 -13.72 20.74 15.39
CA THR A 215 -13.39 19.42 14.85
C THR A 215 -12.12 19.38 13.99
N ASP A 216 -11.60 20.52 13.54
CA ASP A 216 -10.37 20.58 12.73
C ASP A 216 -9.12 20.31 13.59
N TYR A 217 -8.27 19.39 13.12
CA TYR A 217 -7.08 18.93 13.83
C TYR A 217 -5.79 19.62 13.38
N ARG A 218 -5.84 20.45 12.32
CA ARG A 218 -4.64 21.10 11.80
C ARG A 218 -4.29 22.32 12.65
N GLU A 219 -3.07 22.32 13.19
CA GLU A 219 -2.54 23.44 13.97
C GLU A 219 -2.70 24.79 13.25
N SER A 220 -2.54 24.82 11.92
CA SER A 220 -2.61 26.03 11.10
C SER A 220 -3.96 26.77 11.12
N VAL A 221 -5.04 26.11 11.56
CA VAL A 221 -6.38 26.71 11.66
C VAL A 221 -6.93 26.72 13.09
N GLN A 222 -6.20 26.13 14.03
CA GLN A 222 -6.59 26.13 15.44
C GLN A 222 -6.25 27.46 16.10
N ASN A 223 -7.04 27.81 17.12
CA ASN A 223 -6.86 29.04 17.89
C ASN A 223 -6.14 28.77 19.21
N PRO A 224 -5.29 29.69 19.70
CA PRO A 224 -4.71 29.61 21.02
C PRO A 224 -5.75 29.47 22.15
N PRO A 225 -5.38 28.92 23.32
CA PRO A 225 -4.02 28.62 23.74
C PRO A 225 -3.53 27.22 23.35
N PHE A 226 -2.31 27.15 22.79
CA PHE A 226 -1.57 25.90 22.67
C PHE A 226 -0.73 25.65 23.92
N ASP A 227 -0.51 24.38 24.27
CA ASP A 227 0.36 24.03 25.39
C ASP A 227 1.84 24.19 25.00
N THR A 228 2.49 25.23 25.52
CA THR A 228 3.89 25.57 25.22
C THR A 228 4.91 24.98 26.20
N ARG A 229 4.47 24.10 27.11
CA ARG A 229 5.35 23.52 28.16
C ARG A 229 6.27 22.42 27.64
N ILE A 230 5.99 21.89 26.45
CA ILE A 230 6.80 20.85 25.81
C ILE A 230 8.10 21.48 25.31
N LYS A 231 9.24 21.08 25.89
CA LYS A 231 10.57 21.53 25.47
C LYS A 231 11.07 20.67 24.31
N SER A 232 11.81 21.29 23.39
CA SER A 232 12.44 20.56 22.29
C SER A 232 13.47 19.54 22.79
N MET A 233 13.60 18.44 22.05
CA MET A 233 14.60 17.40 22.29
C MET A 233 15.39 17.16 20.99
N THR A 234 16.69 16.89 21.12
CA THR A 234 17.55 16.55 19.98
C THR A 234 18.24 15.22 20.29
N MET A 235 18.23 14.31 19.32
CA MET A 235 18.91 13.04 19.39
C MET A 235 20.11 13.05 18.43
N LEU A 236 21.28 12.65 18.93
CA LEU A 236 22.53 12.63 18.18
C LEU A 236 23.15 11.24 18.21
N GLN A 237 23.64 10.77 17.06
CA GLN A 237 24.43 9.54 16.93
C GLN A 237 25.77 9.88 16.29
N PRO A 238 26.82 10.20 17.08
CA PRO A 238 28.09 10.69 16.54
C PRO A 238 28.74 9.75 15.54
N ASP A 239 28.57 8.44 15.74
CA ASP A 239 29.16 7.38 14.91
C ASP A 239 28.19 6.82 13.85
N GLY A 240 27.03 7.46 13.66
CA GLY A 240 25.98 7.00 12.75
C GLY A 240 25.08 5.89 13.33
N PRO A 241 24.21 5.30 12.50
CA PRO A 241 23.30 4.24 12.93
C PRO A 241 24.05 2.94 13.27
N SER A 242 23.48 2.12 14.16
CA SER A 242 24.07 0.84 14.57
C SER A 242 23.51 -0.32 13.75
N PHE A 243 22.73 0.02 12.71
CA PHE A 243 22.23 -0.90 11.71
C PHE A 243 22.86 -0.60 10.36
N THR A 244 22.95 -1.64 9.53
CA THR A 244 23.30 -1.55 8.11
C THR A 244 22.15 -2.11 7.29
N ILE A 245 21.90 -1.50 6.14
CA ILE A 245 20.88 -1.93 5.18
C ILE A 245 21.60 -2.24 3.86
N ASP A 246 21.47 -3.48 3.39
CA ASP A 246 21.99 -3.96 2.11
C ASP A 246 20.83 -4.49 1.25
N GLY A 247 20.35 -3.63 0.35
CA GLY A 247 19.07 -3.81 -0.32
C GLY A 247 17.93 -3.82 0.70
N ASN A 248 17.27 -4.96 0.84
CA ASN A 248 16.20 -5.19 1.81
C ASN A 248 16.65 -6.00 3.04
N ASN A 249 17.95 -6.34 3.14
CA ASN A 249 18.49 -7.02 4.31
C ASN A 249 18.94 -5.99 5.34
N VAL A 250 18.54 -6.18 6.59
CA VAL A 250 18.86 -5.33 7.72
C VAL A 250 19.65 -6.13 8.74
N ARG A 251 20.81 -5.58 9.12
CA ARG A 251 21.63 -6.09 10.20
C ARG A 251 21.73 -5.04 11.29
N TRP A 252 21.35 -5.40 12.51
CA TRP A 252 21.37 -4.50 13.65
C TRP A 252 21.79 -5.27 14.90
N ALA A 253 22.84 -4.80 15.59
CA ALA A 253 23.45 -5.53 16.70
C ALA A 253 23.76 -6.98 16.31
N ASN A 254 23.10 -7.95 16.94
CA ASN A 254 23.23 -9.38 16.64
C ASN A 254 22.09 -9.93 15.73
N TRP A 255 21.21 -9.09 15.21
CA TRP A 255 20.12 -9.48 14.32
C TRP A 255 20.49 -9.36 12.84
N ASP A 256 20.00 -10.30 12.04
CA ASP A 256 19.98 -10.28 10.57
C ASP A 256 18.58 -10.69 10.10
N PHE A 257 17.91 -9.84 9.33
CA PHE A 257 16.57 -10.11 8.79
C PHE A 257 16.35 -9.40 7.45
N HIS A 258 15.31 -9.79 6.74
CA HIS A 258 14.88 -9.22 5.46
C HIS A 258 13.54 -8.49 5.64
N LEU A 259 13.37 -7.33 5.02
CA LEU A 259 12.11 -6.58 5.01
C LEU A 259 11.61 -6.36 3.58
N ALA A 260 10.38 -6.77 3.29
CA ALA A 260 9.68 -6.43 2.05
C ALA A 260 8.43 -5.59 2.30
N LEU A 261 7.99 -4.88 1.26
CA LEU A 261 6.63 -4.34 1.16
C LEU A 261 5.82 -5.23 0.23
N ASP A 262 4.65 -5.64 0.68
CA ASP A 262 3.59 -6.22 -0.13
C ASP A 262 2.40 -5.26 -0.20
N MET A 263 1.74 -5.19 -1.35
CA MET A 263 0.64 -4.24 -1.55
C MET A 263 -0.62 -4.59 -0.74
N ARG A 264 -0.86 -5.86 -0.44
CA ARG A 264 -1.99 -6.30 0.38
C ARG A 264 -1.67 -6.17 1.86
N VAL A 265 -0.59 -6.79 2.31
CA VAL A 265 -0.30 -6.99 3.75
C VAL A 265 0.71 -6.00 4.34
N GLY A 266 1.27 -5.11 3.51
CA GLY A 266 2.23 -4.11 3.96
C GLY A 266 3.59 -4.72 4.27
N ALA A 267 4.15 -4.38 5.43
CA ALA A 267 5.49 -4.82 5.81
C ALA A 267 5.56 -6.33 6.11
N ILE A 268 6.53 -7.02 5.51
CA ILE A 268 6.82 -8.44 5.76
C ILE A 268 8.26 -8.56 6.28
N ILE A 269 8.43 -9.15 7.47
CA ILE A 269 9.74 -9.50 8.01
C ILE A 269 10.02 -10.98 7.74
N SER A 270 11.15 -11.26 7.10
CA SER A 270 11.56 -12.61 6.73
C SER A 270 12.97 -12.94 7.20
N LEU A 271 13.26 -14.23 7.32
CA LEU A 271 14.58 -14.80 7.62
C LEU A 271 15.26 -14.29 8.91
N ALA A 272 14.47 -13.77 9.86
CA ALA A 272 14.98 -13.21 11.10
C ALA A 272 15.80 -14.24 11.88
N SER A 273 17.06 -13.88 12.10
CA SER A 273 18.07 -14.69 12.75
C SER A 273 18.85 -13.85 13.75
N ILE A 274 19.28 -14.49 14.85
CA ILE A 274 20.09 -13.85 15.89
C ILE A 274 21.46 -14.53 15.96
N TYR A 275 22.52 -13.74 16.07
CA TYR A 275 23.88 -14.23 16.27
C TYR A 275 24.07 -14.67 17.72
N ASP A 276 24.36 -15.95 17.90
CA ASP A 276 24.65 -16.55 19.19
C ASP A 276 26.18 -16.56 19.40
N HIS A 277 26.65 -15.75 20.35
CA HIS A 277 28.07 -15.57 20.62
C HIS A 277 28.73 -16.84 21.17
N ASP A 278 28.00 -17.65 21.95
CA ASP A 278 28.53 -18.88 22.54
C ASP A 278 28.71 -19.95 21.46
N MET A 279 27.72 -20.08 20.58
CA MET A 279 27.76 -21.03 19.47
C MET A 279 28.53 -20.51 18.25
N ARG A 280 28.91 -19.23 18.24
CA ARG A 280 29.55 -18.52 17.13
C ARG A 280 28.81 -18.70 15.80
N LYS A 281 27.48 -18.65 15.82
CA LYS A 281 26.65 -18.84 14.62
C LYS A 281 25.33 -18.10 14.70
N TYR A 282 24.75 -17.79 13.55
CA TYR A 282 23.37 -17.33 13.48
C TYR A 282 22.40 -18.49 13.76
N ARG A 283 21.38 -18.20 14.57
CA ARG A 283 20.25 -19.07 14.87
C ARG A 283 18.98 -18.43 14.32
N ARG A 284 18.32 -19.14 13.42
CA ARG A 284 17.06 -18.67 12.83
C ARG A 284 15.94 -18.73 13.85
N LEU A 285 15.15 -17.66 13.94
CA LEU A 285 14.03 -17.52 14.87
C LEU A 285 12.70 -17.49 14.13
N MET A 286 12.56 -16.63 13.13
CA MET A 286 11.32 -16.48 12.36
C MET A 286 11.63 -16.53 10.87
N TYR A 287 10.95 -17.42 10.14
CA TYR A 287 11.10 -17.49 8.69
C TYR A 287 10.38 -16.35 7.99
N ARG A 288 9.16 -16.04 8.43
CA ARG A 288 8.30 -15.00 7.87
C ARG A 288 7.26 -14.57 8.91
N GLY A 289 6.98 -13.28 8.99
CA GLY A 289 5.94 -12.70 9.85
C GLY A 289 5.42 -11.39 9.27
N TYR A 290 4.10 -11.23 9.28
CA TYR A 290 3.36 -10.06 8.78
C TYR A 290 1.95 -10.05 9.38
N ILE A 291 1.27 -8.90 9.28
CA ILE A 291 -0.15 -8.80 9.65
C ILE A 291 -0.95 -9.35 8.48
N SER A 292 -1.52 -10.55 8.64
CA SER A 292 -2.23 -11.22 7.54
C SER A 292 -3.58 -10.60 7.24
N GLU A 293 -4.26 -10.05 8.25
CA GLU A 293 -5.57 -9.42 8.12
C GLU A 293 -5.85 -8.51 9.32
N MET A 294 -6.75 -7.54 9.14
CA MET A 294 -7.29 -6.71 10.21
C MET A 294 -8.80 -6.65 10.10
N PHE A 295 -9.52 -6.99 11.18
CA PHE A 295 -10.97 -7.03 11.22
C PHE A 295 -11.54 -5.96 12.15
N VAL A 296 -12.38 -5.07 11.63
CA VAL A 296 -12.92 -3.90 12.35
C VAL A 296 -14.47 -3.93 12.38
N PRO A 297 -15.08 -4.75 13.25
CA PRO A 297 -16.54 -4.87 13.33
C PRO A 297 -17.18 -3.78 14.19
N TYR A 298 -17.97 -2.93 13.55
CA TYR A 298 -18.85 -2.00 14.26
C TYR A 298 -20.01 -2.75 14.94
N GLN A 299 -20.54 -2.14 16.01
CA GLN A 299 -21.54 -2.76 16.89
C GLN A 299 -22.91 -2.07 16.83
N ASP A 300 -23.12 -1.21 15.84
CA ASP A 300 -24.41 -0.59 15.59
C ASP A 300 -25.21 -1.47 14.62
N LEU A 301 -26.45 -1.78 15.00
CA LEU A 301 -27.36 -2.65 14.27
C LEU A 301 -28.26 -1.88 13.29
N SER A 302 -28.12 -0.56 13.18
CA SER A 302 -28.89 0.24 12.23
C SER A 302 -28.56 -0.14 10.78
N GLU A 303 -29.48 0.17 9.86
CA GLU A 303 -29.33 -0.16 8.42
C GLU A 303 -28.10 0.53 7.79
N GLU A 304 -27.64 1.63 8.36
CA GLU A 304 -26.51 2.44 7.90
C GLU A 304 -25.14 1.95 8.43
N TRP A 305 -25.14 1.00 9.39
CA TRP A 305 -23.94 0.57 10.11
C TRP A 305 -23.75 -0.94 10.23
N TYR A 306 -24.82 -1.76 10.17
CA TYR A 306 -24.74 -3.19 10.45
C TYR A 306 -23.72 -3.96 9.57
N PHE A 307 -23.47 -3.44 8.35
CA PHE A 307 -22.55 -4.02 7.37
C PHE A 307 -21.09 -3.60 7.55
N ARG A 308 -20.79 -2.64 8.43
CA ARG A 308 -19.45 -2.09 8.60
C ARG A 308 -18.59 -3.03 9.44
N THR A 309 -17.98 -3.99 8.78
CA THR A 309 -17.09 -4.97 9.40
C THR A 309 -15.85 -5.17 8.54
N PHE A 310 -15.05 -4.11 8.39
CA PHE A 310 -13.97 -4.06 7.42
C PHE A 310 -12.94 -5.17 7.63
N LEU A 311 -12.43 -5.66 6.50
CA LEU A 311 -11.24 -6.50 6.42
C LEU A 311 -10.14 -5.71 5.71
N ASP A 312 -9.47 -4.81 6.42
CA ASP A 312 -8.66 -3.75 5.82
C ASP A 312 -7.59 -4.27 4.84
N ALA A 313 -6.91 -5.38 5.17
CA ALA A 313 -5.89 -5.92 4.28
C ALA A 313 -6.52 -6.63 3.07
N GLY A 314 -7.59 -7.40 3.27
CA GLY A 314 -8.27 -8.15 2.21
C GLY A 314 -9.17 -7.31 1.28
N GLU A 315 -9.70 -6.18 1.78
CA GLU A 315 -10.65 -5.33 1.07
C GLU A 315 -10.00 -4.07 0.49
N PHE A 316 -9.01 -3.48 1.16
CA PHE A 316 -8.41 -2.21 0.73
C PHE A 316 -6.90 -2.30 0.49
N GLY A 317 -6.23 -3.26 1.12
CA GLY A 317 -4.78 -3.46 1.01
C GLY A 317 -4.01 -2.48 1.88
N VAL A 318 -3.58 -2.90 3.07
CA VAL A 318 -2.85 -2.03 4.01
C VAL A 318 -1.51 -1.53 3.44
N GLY A 319 -0.90 -2.27 2.50
CA GLY A 319 0.30 -1.83 1.80
C GLY A 319 0.05 -0.69 0.82
N ILE A 320 -1.08 -0.74 0.09
CA ILE A 320 -1.51 0.35 -0.81
C ILE A 320 -1.95 1.56 0.01
N CYS A 321 -2.63 1.35 1.14
CA CYS A 321 -3.07 2.38 2.06
C CYS A 321 -1.94 3.01 2.89
N ALA A 322 -0.71 2.47 2.83
CA ALA A 322 0.44 3.06 3.50
C ALA A 322 0.67 4.51 3.04
N VAL A 323 0.83 5.43 3.99
CA VAL A 323 1.11 6.85 3.73
C VAL A 323 2.60 7.13 3.88
N PRO A 324 3.16 8.11 3.14
CA PRO A 324 4.55 8.52 3.35
C PRO A 324 4.74 9.07 4.76
N LEU A 325 5.71 8.51 5.49
CA LEU A 325 6.08 8.99 6.81
C LEU A 325 6.64 10.42 6.72
N GLN A 326 6.19 11.30 7.61
CA GLN A 326 6.69 12.67 7.73
C GLN A 326 7.97 12.70 8.60
N PRO A 327 9.13 13.08 8.04
CA PRO A 327 10.35 13.23 8.84
C PRO A 327 10.15 14.24 9.97
N HIS A 328 10.73 13.94 11.13
CA HIS A 328 10.67 14.74 12.37
C HIS A 328 9.31 14.76 13.08
N THR A 329 8.23 14.32 12.42
CA THR A 329 6.90 14.15 13.03
C THR A 329 6.65 12.68 13.36
N ASP A 330 6.63 11.83 12.33
CA ASP A 330 6.36 10.39 12.47
C ASP A 330 7.63 9.61 12.85
N CYS A 331 8.80 10.15 12.48
CA CYS A 331 10.09 9.49 12.65
C CYS A 331 11.17 10.48 13.12
N PRO A 332 12.10 10.06 14.00
CA PRO A 332 13.15 10.94 14.51
C PRO A 332 14.16 11.35 13.42
N PRO A 333 14.97 12.41 13.64
CA PRO A 333 15.90 12.94 12.63
C PRO A 333 16.95 11.96 12.08
N ASN A 334 17.29 10.92 12.84
CA ASN A 334 18.27 9.89 12.46
C ASN A 334 17.62 8.67 11.77
N ALA A 335 16.32 8.73 11.49
CA ALA A 335 15.63 7.63 10.82
C ALA A 335 16.11 7.47 9.38
N VAL A 336 16.25 6.21 8.94
CA VAL A 336 16.53 5.84 7.56
C VAL A 336 15.25 5.31 6.93
N PHE A 337 14.80 5.95 5.86
CA PHE A 337 13.56 5.59 5.19
C PHE A 337 13.80 4.61 4.05
N LEU A 338 12.86 3.69 3.85
CA LEU A 338 12.80 2.86 2.66
C LEU A 338 11.61 3.26 1.79
N ASP A 339 11.82 3.15 0.49
CA ASP A 339 10.79 3.29 -0.51
C ASP A 339 10.28 1.91 -0.94
N GLY A 340 9.01 1.85 -1.32
CA GLY A 340 8.37 0.67 -1.85
C GLY A 340 7.80 0.93 -3.24
N TYR A 341 7.41 -0.14 -3.91
CA TYR A 341 6.72 -0.06 -5.19
C TYR A 341 5.46 -0.89 -5.15
N TYR A 342 4.42 -0.39 -5.80
CA TYR A 342 3.15 -1.06 -6.02
C TYR A 342 2.70 -0.72 -7.44
N THR A 343 1.51 -1.17 -7.83
CA THR A 343 0.95 -0.90 -9.15
C THR A 343 -0.34 -0.13 -9.05
N THR A 344 -0.51 0.85 -9.93
CA THR A 344 -1.76 1.58 -10.13
C THR A 344 -2.76 0.73 -10.90
N ARG A 345 -3.98 1.23 -11.05
CA ARG A 345 -5.09 0.56 -11.74
C ARG A 345 -4.77 0.04 -13.15
N ASP A 346 -3.96 0.75 -13.91
CA ASP A 346 -3.54 0.37 -15.27
C ASP A 346 -2.32 -0.58 -15.27
N GLY A 347 -1.87 -1.02 -14.10
CA GLY A 347 -0.66 -1.83 -13.91
C GLY A 347 0.64 -1.02 -13.93
N THR A 348 0.58 0.31 -13.98
CA THR A 348 1.78 1.14 -14.00
C THR A 348 2.48 1.09 -12.64
N PRO A 349 3.80 0.86 -12.56
CA PRO A 349 4.52 0.87 -11.30
C PRO A 349 4.50 2.28 -10.68
N ALA A 350 4.02 2.37 -9.45
CA ALA A 350 4.05 3.57 -8.63
C ALA A 350 4.99 3.40 -7.44
N LYS A 351 5.71 4.47 -7.12
CA LYS A 351 6.59 4.53 -5.97
C LYS A 351 5.79 4.95 -4.74
N ARG A 352 5.91 4.20 -3.66
CA ARG A 352 5.48 4.59 -2.31
C ARG A 352 6.70 5.12 -1.55
N PRO A 353 6.90 6.44 -1.48
CA PRO A 353 8.05 7.00 -0.78
C PRO A 353 7.90 6.82 0.73
N MET A 354 9.02 6.60 1.43
CA MET A 354 9.09 6.58 2.90
C MET A 354 8.00 5.69 3.55
N PHE A 355 7.82 4.47 3.02
CA PHE A 355 6.80 3.54 3.50
C PHE A 355 7.16 2.93 4.86
N SER A 356 8.45 2.84 5.15
CA SER A 356 8.98 2.36 6.43
C SER A 356 10.21 3.15 6.83
N ALA A 357 10.51 3.13 8.12
CA ALA A 357 11.65 3.82 8.69
C ALA A 357 12.36 2.92 9.70
N TYR A 358 13.69 2.95 9.66
CA TYR A 358 14.56 2.32 10.65
C TYR A 358 15.14 3.38 11.57
N LEU A 359 15.06 3.12 12.87
CA LEU A 359 15.70 3.90 13.91
C LEU A 359 16.39 2.95 14.89
N ASN A 360 17.48 3.39 15.49
CA ASN A 360 18.08 2.64 16.58
C ASN A 360 17.14 2.63 17.79
N ALA A 361 16.97 1.47 18.42
CA ALA A 361 16.43 1.42 19.76
C ALA A 361 17.29 2.30 20.68
N MET A 362 16.67 3.08 21.57
CA MET A 362 17.43 3.79 22.60
C MET A 362 18.25 2.76 23.38
N PRO A 363 19.55 3.01 23.63
CA PRO A 363 20.33 2.10 24.45
C PRO A 363 19.62 1.89 25.78
N GLU A 364 19.46 0.63 26.21
CA GLU A 364 19.06 0.34 27.59
C GLU A 364 20.10 1.00 28.50
N ILE A 365 19.64 1.94 29.33
CA ILE A 365 20.46 2.68 30.31
C ILE A 365 20.74 1.79 31.50
#